data_AF-A0A8S2YEW7-F1
#
_entry.id   AF-A0A8S2YEW7-F1
#
_cell.length_a   1.000
_cell.length_b   1.000
_cell.length_c   1.000
_cell.angle_alpha   90.00
_cell.angle_beta   90.00
_cell.angle_gamma   90.00
#
_symmetry.space_group_name_H-M   'P 1'
#
loop_
_entity.id
_entity.type
_entity.pdbx_description
1 polymer ?
#
loop_
_entity_poly.entity_id
_entity_poly.type
_entity_poly.pdbx_seq_one_letter_code
_entity_poly.pdbx_strand_id
1 'polypeptide(L)' 'CVMLFYLGVDPCANQPCQNGGTCQPTNGNSYQCICPPGYSGFDCSTRTFYTIRKQ' A
#
# COMPACT_ATOMS: atom_id res chain seq x y z
N CYS A 1 4.44 18.06 19.47
CA CYS A 1 3.76 18.19 18.17
C CYS A 1 4.75 17.69 17.11
N VAL A 2 4.71 16.47 16.60
CA VAL A 2 3.70 15.40 16.68
C VAL A 2 4.36 14.15 17.25
N MET A 3 3.91 13.82 18.46
CA MET A 3 3.85 12.54 19.17
C MET A 3 4.92 11.43 18.93
N LEU A 4 5.46 10.97 20.07
CA LEU A 4 6.33 9.83 20.31
C LEU A 4 5.84 8.49 19.70
N PHE A 5 5.93 8.28 18.37
CA PHE A 5 5.46 7.03 17.73
C PHE A 5 6.44 6.31 16.78
N TYR A 6 7.55 6.91 16.32
CA TYR A 6 8.47 6.21 15.42
C TYR A 6 9.62 5.54 16.16
N LEU A 7 9.36 4.35 16.69
CA LEU A 7 10.40 3.39 17.04
C LEU A 7 10.93 2.75 15.74
N GLY A 8 11.50 3.56 14.84
CA GLY A 8 12.28 3.15 13.66
C GLY A 8 11.61 2.23 12.63
N VAL A 9 10.36 1.79 12.82
CA VAL A 9 9.66 0.90 11.91
C VAL A 9 8.95 1.77 10.88
N ASP A 10 9.59 1.89 9.72
CA ASP A 10 8.90 2.33 8.52
C ASP A 10 8.13 1.12 7.95
N PRO A 11 6.80 1.12 7.98
CA PRO A 11 6.01 -0.02 7.51
C PRO A 11 6.13 -0.22 5.99
N CYS A 12 6.70 0.76 5.27
CA CYS A 12 6.99 0.70 3.84
C CYS A 12 8.41 0.22 3.51
N ALA A 13 9.29 0.03 4.50
CA ALA A 13 10.71 -0.27 4.27
C ALA A 13 10.93 -1.61 3.54
N ASN A 14 10.06 -2.59 3.82
CA ASN A 14 10.10 -3.90 3.18
C ASN A 14 9.31 -3.96 1.86
N GLN A 15 8.85 -2.81 1.35
CA GLN A 15 8.07 -2.71 0.12
C GLN A 15 6.90 -3.72 0.06
N PRO A 16 5.94 -3.63 1.00
CA PRO A 16 4.85 -4.60 1.07
C PRO A 16 3.90 -4.54 -0.12
N CYS A 17 3.81 -3.41 -0.82
CA CYS A 17 2.94 -3.24 -1.98
C CYS A 17 3.56 -3.84 -3.25
N GLN A 18 2.84 -4.76 -3.88
CA GLN A 18 3.25 -5.45 -5.11
C GLN A 18 2.72 -4.77 -6.38
N ASN A 19 3.18 -5.24 -7.54
CA ASN A 19 2.68 -4.86 -8.86
C ASN A 19 2.72 -3.35 -9.17
N GLY A 20 3.67 -2.63 -8.57
CA GLY A 20 3.80 -1.18 -8.75
C GLY A 20 2.85 -0.36 -7.87
N GLY A 21 2.31 -0.93 -6.79
CA GLY A 21 1.56 -0.19 -5.78
C GLY A 21 2.44 0.77 -4.97
N THR A 22 1.89 1.94 -4.65
CA THR A 22 2.59 2.96 -3.82
C THR A 22 2.27 2.73 -2.36
N CYS A 23 3.30 2.49 -1.54
CA CYS A 23 3.14 2.38 -0.09
C CYS A 23 3.03 3.77 0.55
N GLN A 24 1.99 3.98 1.35
CA GLN A 24 1.81 5.17 2.17
C GLN A 24 1.77 4.79 3.65
N PRO A 25 2.72 5.27 4.47
CA PRO A 25 2.64 5.07 5.92
C PRO A 25 1.46 5.87 6.47
N THR A 26 0.72 5.26 7.39
CA THR A 26 -0.40 5.87 8.10
C THR A 26 -0.02 6.11 9.57
N ASN A 27 -0.88 6.75 10.35
CA ASN A 27 -0.58 7.07 11.76
C ASN A 27 -0.18 5.80 12.55
N GLY A 28 1.08 5.71 12.99
CA GLY A 28 1.64 4.59 13.76
C GLY A 28 2.49 3.62 12.93
N ASN A 29 2.34 2.30 13.19
CA ASN A 29 3.06 1.22 12.49
C ASN A 29 2.25 0.62 11.31
N SER A 30 1.23 1.33 10.86
CA SER A 30 0.31 0.86 9.82
C SER A 30 0.67 1.48 8.48
N TYR A 31 0.40 0.75 7.40
CA TYR A 31 0.56 1.25 6.03
C TYR A 31 -0.69 0.98 5.21
N GLN A 32 -0.80 1.73 4.12
CA GLN A 32 -1.80 1.54 3.09
C GLN A 32 -1.12 1.48 1.72
N CYS A 33 -1.50 0.51 0.90
CA CYS A 33 -1.07 0.44 -0.49
C CYS A 33 -2.07 1.11 -1.42
N ILE A 34 -1.57 2.03 -2.26
CA ILE A 34 -2.32 2.58 -3.38
C ILE A 34 -2.04 1.70 -4.59
N CYS A 35 -3.04 0.91 -4.98
CA CYS A 35 -2.90 -0.01 -6.11
C CYS A 35 -3.14 0.69 -7.46
N PRO A 36 -2.36 0.37 -8.50
CA PRO A 36 -2.63 0.82 -9.85
C PRO A 36 -3.93 0.18 -10.39
N PRO A 37 -4.56 0.79 -11.40
CA PRO A 37 -5.74 0.22 -12.03
C PRO A 37 -5.41 -1.18 -12.58
N GLY A 38 -6.23 -2.18 -12.24
CA GLY A 38 -5.95 -3.59 -12.57
C GLY A 38 -5.50 -4.42 -11.40
N TYR A 39 -5.25 -3.80 -10.24
CA TYR A 39 -4.79 -4.48 -9.04
C TYR A 39 -5.63 -4.07 -7.83
N SER A 40 -5.81 -5.03 -6.93
CA SER A 40 -6.56 -4.91 -5.67
C SER A 40 -5.94 -5.81 -4.61
N GLY A 41 -6.47 -5.71 -3.39
CA GLY A 41 -5.93 -6.40 -2.22
C GLY A 41 -5.12 -5.45 -1.35
N PHE A 42 -4.80 -5.88 -0.13
CA PHE A 42 -4.10 -5.06 0.86
C PHE A 42 -2.70 -4.64 0.38
N ASP A 43 -2.03 -5.53 -0.32
CA ASP A 43 -0.69 -5.40 -0.88
C ASP A 43 -0.70 -5.34 -2.43
N CYS A 44 -1.85 -5.09 -3.06
CA CYS A 44 -1.98 -5.05 -4.51
C CYS A 44 -1.53 -6.33 -5.25
N SER A 45 -1.49 -7.48 -4.56
CA SER A 45 -1.15 -8.78 -5.16
C SER A 45 -2.19 -9.31 -6.13
N THR A 46 -3.46 -8.94 -5.96
CA THR A 46 -4.57 -9.54 -6.71
C THR A 46 -4.87 -8.72 -7.96
N ARG A 47 -4.74 -9.32 -9.14
CA ARG A 47 -5.18 -8.69 -10.40
C ARG A 47 -6.71 -8.64 -10.45
N THR A 48 -7.26 -7.44 -10.48
CA THR A 48 -8.70 -7.22 -10.63
C THR A 48 -9.04 -7.12 -12.12
N PHE A 49 -9.82 -8.06 -12.63
CA PHE A 49 -10.34 -8.01 -14.00
C PHE A 49 -11.36 -6.88 -14.23
N TYR A 50 -11.81 -6.20 -13.16
CA TYR A 50 -12.82 -5.15 -13.21
C TYR A 50 -12.39 -3.92 -14.01
N THR A 51 -11.14 -3.47 -13.89
CA THR A 51 -10.60 -2.35 -14.71
C THR A 51 -10.18 -2.80 -16.11
N ILE A 52 -9.86 -4.09 -16.31
CA ILE A 52 -9.45 -4.65 -17.61
C ILE A 52 -10.65 -4.82 -18.56
N ARG A 53 -11.88 -4.84 -18.02
CA ARG A 53 -13.15 -4.95 -18.76
C ARG A 53 -13.86 -3.61 -18.97
N LYS A 54 -13.36 -2.51 -18.38
CA LYS A 54 -13.88 -1.14 -18.52
C LYS A 54 -12.91 -0.33 -19.40
N GLN A 55 -12.81 -0.71 -20.67
CA GLN A 55 -12.22 0.11 -21.73
C GLN A 55 -13.33 0.83 -22.48
#